data_AF-A0A926UTM1-F1
#
_entry.id   AF-A0A926UTM1-F1
#
_cell.length_a   1.000
_cell.length_b   1.000
_cell.length_c   1.000
_cell.angle_alpha   90.00
_cell.angle_beta   90.00
_cell.angle_gamma   90.00
#
_symmetry.space_group_name_H-M   'P 1'
#
loop_
_entity.id
_entity.type
_entity.pdbx_description
1 polymer ?
#
loop_
_entity_poly.entity_id
_entity_poly.type
_entity_poly.pdbx_seq_one_letter_code
_entity_poly.pdbx_strand_id
1 'polypeptide(L)'
;MTGITPKYELKIIIDPPTSGKVDGAGKYAEGKEVHVNATAFEDWEFVKWSGDRSDPKPTFSIVLDRNLTITAHFKKVAKPIDRLTILSGVILLLSIFTTVCLYIIIDRINKTEQKTGSTIVSESKSLDQKIELLTKEQNKMKEKLDGSMSGLNQKIESLTKEQSSTKEKLRALTSAQISVNNKLDDITSDRENTNKIRNSLASSNVQYELWSDELTTTQTSKSYTVHIGAGKNVQAYLSGMTADGDLHILNPNNSLIASSGRATSRPDAVDFTTSSAGTYTFKVYNQPTKYKLEVYVRN
;
A
#
# COMPACT_ATOMS: atom_id res chain seq x y z
N MET A 1 55.56 -72.76 -120.02
CA MET A 1 54.67 -71.78 -119.35
C MET A 1 55.35 -70.42 -119.45
N THR A 2 54.85 -69.54 -120.30
CA THR A 2 55.40 -68.20 -120.53
C THR A 2 55.08 -67.29 -119.34
N GLY A 3 56.07 -67.01 -118.51
CA GLY A 3 55.96 -66.02 -117.43
C GLY A 3 55.89 -64.62 -118.03
N ILE A 4 54.74 -63.95 -117.90
CA ILE A 4 54.59 -62.55 -118.29
C ILE A 4 55.40 -61.73 -117.29
N THR A 5 56.50 -61.13 -117.74
CA THR A 5 57.36 -60.31 -116.87
C THR A 5 56.70 -58.93 -116.74
N PRO A 6 56.38 -58.45 -115.52
CA PRO A 6 55.84 -57.11 -115.35
C PRO A 6 56.83 -56.06 -115.87
N LYS A 7 56.34 -55.10 -116.66
CA LYS A 7 57.17 -54.12 -117.37
C LYS A 7 56.99 -52.69 -116.85
N TYR A 8 55.78 -52.33 -116.41
CA TYR A 8 55.46 -50.96 -116.01
C TYR A 8 54.81 -50.88 -114.62
N GLU A 9 55.08 -49.78 -113.90
CA GLU A 9 54.58 -49.51 -112.54
C GLU A 9 53.56 -48.38 -112.54
N LEU A 10 52.41 -48.61 -111.89
CA LEU A 10 51.44 -47.58 -111.52
C LEU A 10 51.65 -47.21 -110.05
N LYS A 11 52.27 -46.04 -109.83
CA LYS A 11 52.45 -45.45 -108.51
C LYS A 11 51.27 -44.55 -108.19
N ILE A 12 50.70 -44.68 -107.00
CA ILE A 12 49.59 -43.84 -106.55
C ILE A 12 49.94 -43.13 -105.23
N ILE A 13 49.72 -41.82 -105.19
CA ILE A 13 49.95 -40.96 -104.03
C ILE A 13 48.59 -40.53 -103.46
N ILE A 14 48.48 -40.43 -102.13
CA ILE A 14 47.28 -39.96 -101.43
C ILE A 14 47.63 -38.62 -100.77
N ASP A 15 46.88 -37.57 -101.10
CA ASP A 15 47.11 -36.20 -100.62
C ASP A 15 45.83 -35.61 -99.99
N PRO A 16 45.82 -35.25 -98.69
CA PRO A 16 46.88 -35.46 -97.70
C PRO A 16 47.11 -36.95 -97.36
N PRO A 17 48.30 -37.36 -96.87
CA PRO A 17 48.49 -38.71 -96.34
C PRO A 17 47.42 -39.05 -95.30
N THR A 18 46.90 -40.29 -95.30
CA THR A 18 45.83 -40.78 -94.39
C THR A 18 44.42 -40.21 -94.60
N SER A 19 44.19 -39.38 -95.61
CA SER A 19 42.85 -38.84 -95.91
C SER A 19 41.90 -39.84 -96.59
N GLY A 20 42.44 -40.95 -97.08
CA GLY A 20 41.69 -42.02 -97.69
C GLY A 20 42.56 -43.22 -98.03
N LYS A 21 41.97 -44.18 -98.75
CA LYS A 21 42.61 -45.40 -99.27
C LYS A 21 42.46 -45.42 -100.79
N VAL A 22 43.50 -45.89 -101.48
CA VAL A 22 43.46 -46.14 -102.92
C VAL A 22 43.81 -47.59 -103.24
N ASP A 23 43.02 -48.22 -104.11
CA ASP A 23 43.28 -49.53 -104.71
C ASP A 23 43.71 -49.36 -106.18
N GLY A 24 44.61 -50.24 -106.67
CA GLY A 24 45.06 -50.26 -108.09
C GLY A 24 46.54 -49.92 -108.31
N ALA A 25 47.31 -49.58 -107.27
CA ALA A 25 48.76 -49.39 -107.40
C ALA A 25 49.47 -50.74 -107.57
N GLY A 26 50.53 -50.79 -108.38
CA GLY A 26 51.31 -52.03 -108.57
C GLY A 26 52.11 -52.07 -109.87
N LYS A 27 52.73 -53.23 -110.14
CA LYS A 27 53.48 -53.48 -111.39
C LYS A 27 52.70 -54.42 -112.30
N TYR A 28 52.57 -54.04 -113.57
CA TYR A 28 51.74 -54.73 -114.55
C TYR A 28 52.52 -55.01 -115.84
N ALA A 29 52.04 -56.00 -116.60
CA ALA A 29 52.52 -56.25 -117.94
C ALA A 29 52.09 -55.13 -118.90
N GLU A 30 52.86 -54.94 -119.97
CA GLU A 30 52.53 -53.98 -121.02
C GLU A 30 51.16 -54.25 -121.64
N GLY A 31 50.36 -53.18 -121.80
CA GLY A 31 49.00 -53.25 -122.35
C GLY A 31 47.94 -53.77 -121.37
N LYS A 32 48.28 -54.04 -120.09
CA LYS A 32 47.30 -54.46 -119.09
C LYS A 32 46.42 -53.29 -118.65
N GLU A 33 45.11 -53.49 -118.67
CA GLU A 33 44.13 -52.58 -118.06
C GLU A 33 44.04 -52.80 -116.54
N VAL A 34 44.07 -51.72 -115.77
CA VAL A 34 44.01 -51.67 -114.31
C VAL A 34 42.84 -50.79 -113.87
N HIS A 35 42.03 -51.28 -112.94
CA HIS A 35 40.98 -50.51 -112.30
C HIS A 35 41.51 -49.84 -111.03
N VAL A 36 41.33 -48.52 -110.93
CA VAL A 36 41.76 -47.69 -109.81
C VAL A 36 40.53 -47.17 -109.05
N ASN A 37 40.58 -47.16 -107.71
CA ASN A 37 39.50 -46.68 -106.85
C ASN A 37 40.05 -45.91 -105.63
N ALA A 38 39.51 -44.71 -105.36
CA ALA A 38 39.79 -43.92 -104.17
C ALA A 38 38.58 -43.87 -103.21
N THR A 39 38.81 -44.17 -101.93
CA THR A 39 37.81 -44.13 -100.85
C THR A 39 38.26 -43.18 -99.74
N ALA A 40 37.44 -42.18 -99.37
CA ALA A 40 37.78 -41.23 -98.30
C ALA A 40 37.57 -41.84 -96.90
N PHE A 41 38.35 -41.40 -95.91
CA PHE A 41 38.15 -41.76 -94.49
C PHE A 41 37.19 -40.79 -93.78
N GLU A 42 36.83 -41.08 -92.51
CA GLU A 42 35.92 -40.24 -91.73
C GLU A 42 36.42 -38.78 -91.67
N ASP A 43 35.51 -37.83 -91.84
CA ASP A 43 35.78 -36.39 -91.93
C ASP A 43 36.59 -35.96 -93.17
N TRP A 44 36.71 -36.81 -94.19
CA TRP A 44 37.34 -36.50 -95.47
C TRP A 44 36.40 -36.77 -96.67
N GLU A 45 36.64 -36.08 -97.77
CA GLU A 45 35.91 -36.22 -99.04
C GLU A 45 36.90 -36.29 -100.21
N PHE A 46 36.72 -37.24 -101.14
CA PHE A 46 37.53 -37.31 -102.37
C PHE A 46 37.22 -36.11 -103.28
N VAL A 47 38.26 -35.49 -103.81
CA VAL A 47 38.16 -34.29 -104.65
C VAL A 47 38.41 -34.62 -106.12
N LYS A 48 39.57 -35.21 -106.46
CA LYS A 48 39.95 -35.55 -107.85
C LYS A 48 41.24 -36.37 -107.92
N TRP A 49 41.50 -36.97 -109.08
CA TRP A 49 42.83 -37.47 -109.49
C TRP A 49 43.66 -36.41 -110.20
N SER A 50 44.98 -36.52 -110.13
CA SER A 50 45.95 -35.69 -110.87
C SER A 50 47.26 -36.43 -111.13
N GLY A 51 48.18 -35.86 -111.93
CA GLY A 51 49.44 -36.49 -112.33
C GLY A 51 49.38 -36.94 -113.78
N ASP A 52 49.85 -38.16 -114.06
CA ASP A 52 49.82 -38.72 -115.42
C ASP A 52 48.39 -39.00 -115.95
N ARG A 53 47.40 -39.02 -115.05
CA ARG A 53 45.97 -39.06 -115.38
C ARG A 53 45.22 -38.13 -114.43
N SER A 54 44.29 -37.37 -114.98
CA SER A 54 43.34 -36.54 -114.23
C SER A 54 41.92 -37.04 -114.48
N ASP A 55 41.17 -37.25 -113.42
CA ASP A 55 39.78 -37.69 -113.47
C ASP A 55 39.03 -37.14 -112.25
N PRO A 56 37.87 -36.49 -112.42
CA PRO A 56 37.06 -36.04 -111.30
C PRO A 56 36.34 -37.18 -110.58
N LYS A 57 36.26 -38.38 -111.17
CA LYS A 57 35.61 -39.53 -110.56
C LYS A 57 36.59 -40.30 -109.68
N PRO A 58 36.15 -40.83 -108.53
CA PRO A 58 37.01 -41.61 -107.64
C PRO A 58 37.46 -42.94 -108.25
N THR A 59 36.80 -43.41 -109.32
CA THR A 59 37.11 -44.67 -110.02
C THR A 59 37.32 -44.46 -111.52
N PHE A 60 38.32 -45.14 -112.08
CA PHE A 60 38.53 -45.22 -113.53
C PHE A 60 39.42 -46.43 -113.92
N SER A 61 39.47 -46.75 -115.21
CA SER A 61 40.38 -47.77 -115.78
C SER A 61 41.52 -47.11 -116.55
N ILE A 62 42.73 -47.67 -116.47
CA ILE A 62 43.89 -47.21 -117.22
C ILE A 62 44.70 -48.38 -117.79
N VAL A 63 45.14 -48.25 -119.04
CA VAL A 63 46.02 -49.22 -119.70
C VAL A 63 47.47 -48.79 -119.49
N LEU A 64 48.33 -49.68 -118.99
CA LEU A 64 49.75 -49.38 -118.77
C LEU A 64 50.59 -49.64 -120.02
N ASP A 65 51.03 -48.56 -120.67
CA ASP A 65 52.02 -48.53 -121.75
C ASP A 65 53.37 -47.93 -121.32
N ARG A 66 53.43 -47.33 -120.12
CA ARG A 66 54.62 -46.80 -119.45
C ARG A 66 54.41 -46.75 -117.92
N ASN A 67 55.45 -46.37 -117.18
CA ASN A 67 55.30 -46.05 -115.75
C ASN A 67 54.45 -44.79 -115.57
N LEU A 68 53.48 -44.84 -114.66
CA LEU A 68 52.56 -43.74 -114.40
C LEU A 68 52.52 -43.44 -112.90
N THR A 69 52.46 -42.15 -112.56
CA THR A 69 52.24 -41.65 -111.20
C THR A 69 50.99 -40.78 -111.18
N ILE A 70 50.01 -41.20 -110.38
CA ILE A 70 48.76 -40.46 -110.16
C ILE A 70 48.58 -40.14 -108.67
N THR A 71 47.83 -39.09 -108.35
CA THR A 71 47.58 -38.63 -106.97
C THR A 71 46.08 -38.46 -106.73
N ALA A 72 45.55 -39.12 -105.70
CA ALA A 72 44.20 -38.88 -105.18
C ALA A 72 44.21 -37.71 -104.19
N HIS A 73 43.40 -36.69 -104.48
CA HIS A 73 43.24 -35.53 -103.61
C HIS A 73 41.99 -35.66 -102.75
N PHE A 74 42.09 -35.33 -101.46
CA PHE A 74 40.98 -35.31 -100.50
C PHE A 74 40.94 -33.98 -99.72
N LYS A 75 39.78 -33.60 -99.18
CA LYS A 75 39.60 -32.42 -98.31
C LYS A 75 38.87 -32.79 -97.01
N LYS A 76 39.20 -32.11 -95.92
CA LYS A 76 38.57 -32.32 -94.59
C LYS A 76 37.20 -31.63 -94.50
N VAL A 77 36.22 -32.27 -93.87
CA VAL A 77 34.85 -31.76 -93.66
C VAL A 77 34.63 -31.50 -92.16
N ALA A 78 34.21 -30.29 -91.79
CA ALA A 78 33.87 -29.97 -90.40
C ALA A 78 32.41 -30.34 -90.08
N LYS A 79 32.18 -31.07 -88.98
CA LYS A 79 30.83 -31.41 -88.53
C LYS A 79 30.12 -30.15 -87.99
N PRO A 80 28.87 -29.85 -88.39
CA PRO A 80 28.11 -28.76 -87.80
C PRO A 80 27.82 -29.04 -86.32
N ILE A 81 28.03 -28.05 -85.45
CA ILE A 81 27.67 -28.17 -84.02
C ILE A 81 26.15 -28.16 -83.91
N ASP A 82 25.57 -29.17 -83.25
CA ASP A 82 24.12 -29.32 -83.10
C ASP A 82 23.53 -28.25 -82.17
N ARG A 83 22.50 -27.55 -82.64
CA ARG A 83 21.75 -26.56 -81.85
C ARG A 83 21.17 -27.17 -80.57
N LEU A 84 20.87 -28.47 -80.59
CA LEU A 84 20.34 -29.18 -79.42
C LEU A 84 21.38 -29.30 -78.29
N THR A 85 22.66 -29.47 -78.62
CA THR A 85 23.76 -29.53 -77.64
C THR A 85 24.01 -28.18 -76.97
N ILE A 86 23.90 -27.09 -77.73
CA ILE A 86 24.03 -25.73 -77.16
C ILE A 86 22.84 -25.43 -76.25
N LEU A 87 21.62 -25.75 -76.70
CA LEU A 87 20.42 -25.50 -75.94
C LEU A 87 20.39 -26.28 -74.63
N SER A 88 20.81 -27.56 -74.64
CA SER A 88 20.88 -28.37 -73.42
C SER A 88 21.93 -27.84 -72.43
N GLY A 89 23.08 -27.36 -72.92
CA GLY A 89 24.10 -26.72 -72.08
C GLY A 89 23.62 -25.41 -71.44
N VAL A 90 22.91 -24.56 -72.19
CA VAL A 90 22.33 -23.32 -71.65
C VAL A 90 21.24 -23.62 -70.62
N ILE A 91 20.37 -24.61 -70.87
CA ILE A 91 19.34 -25.04 -69.91
C ILE A 91 19.99 -25.55 -68.62
N LEU A 92 21.06 -26.33 -68.72
CA LEU A 92 21.81 -26.83 -67.57
C LEU A 92 22.45 -25.68 -66.77
N LEU A 93 23.04 -24.68 -67.44
CA LEU A 93 23.61 -23.52 -66.75
C LEU A 93 22.53 -22.67 -66.05
N LEU A 94 21.38 -22.47 -66.71
CA LEU A 94 20.24 -21.77 -66.10
C LEU A 94 19.65 -22.56 -64.93
N SER A 95 19.60 -23.90 -65.00
CA SER A 95 19.10 -24.72 -63.89
C SER A 95 20.06 -24.70 -62.69
N ILE A 96 21.37 -24.76 -62.93
CA ILE A 96 22.38 -24.62 -61.88
C ILE A 96 22.29 -23.23 -61.24
N PHE A 97 22.21 -22.18 -62.06
CA PHE A 97 22.13 -20.81 -61.56
C PHE A 97 20.87 -20.58 -60.72
N THR A 98 19.71 -21.04 -61.19
CA THR A 98 18.46 -20.91 -60.43
C THR A 98 18.50 -21.72 -59.14
N THR A 99 19.07 -22.92 -59.15
CA THR A 99 19.23 -23.76 -57.96
C THR A 99 20.14 -23.09 -56.91
N VAL A 100 21.28 -22.54 -57.33
CA VAL A 100 22.20 -21.82 -56.44
C VAL A 100 21.55 -20.56 -55.87
N CYS A 101 20.85 -19.78 -56.71
CA CYS A 101 20.10 -18.61 -56.26
C CYS A 101 19.03 -18.99 -55.22
N LEU A 102 18.25 -20.03 -55.47
CA LEU A 102 17.22 -20.50 -54.56
C LEU A 102 17.82 -20.94 -53.22
N TYR A 103 18.94 -21.67 -53.24
CA TYR A 103 19.66 -22.08 -52.04
C TYR A 103 20.11 -20.88 -51.18
N ILE A 104 20.71 -19.86 -51.79
CA ILE A 104 21.16 -18.65 -51.07
C ILE A 104 19.98 -17.90 -50.44
N ILE A 105 18.86 -17.80 -51.17
CA ILE A 105 17.64 -17.16 -50.65
C ILE A 105 17.12 -17.93 -49.43
N ILE A 106 16.99 -19.26 -49.53
CA ILE A 106 16.53 -20.11 -48.43
C ILE A 106 17.46 -20.00 -47.21
N ASP A 107 18.77 -20.07 -47.40
CA ASP A 107 19.75 -19.93 -46.31
C ASP A 107 19.63 -18.56 -45.61
N ARG A 108 19.45 -17.47 -46.38
CA ARG A 108 19.23 -16.13 -45.82
C ARG A 108 17.92 -16.03 -45.03
N ILE A 109 16.83 -16.63 -45.53
CA ILE A 109 15.54 -16.68 -44.82
C ILE A 109 15.72 -17.43 -43.50
N ASN A 110 16.26 -18.65 -43.54
CA ASN A 110 16.47 -19.48 -42.35
C ASN A 110 17.33 -18.79 -41.28
N LYS A 111 18.42 -18.11 -41.69
CA LYS A 111 19.27 -17.33 -40.77
C LYS A 111 18.52 -16.16 -40.15
N THR A 112 17.68 -15.48 -40.92
CA THR A 112 16.88 -14.34 -40.45
C THR A 112 15.83 -14.80 -39.44
N GLU A 113 15.14 -15.92 -39.71
CA GLU A 113 14.19 -16.53 -38.79
C GLU A 113 14.85 -16.95 -37.48
N GLN A 114 15.99 -17.66 -37.54
CA GLN A 114 16.72 -18.05 -36.33
C GLN A 114 17.16 -16.85 -35.49
N LYS A 115 17.72 -15.81 -36.12
CA LYS A 115 18.13 -14.59 -35.42
C LYS A 115 16.94 -13.92 -34.74
N THR A 116 15.84 -13.75 -35.47
CA THR A 116 14.61 -13.12 -34.95
C THR A 116 14.03 -13.93 -33.79
N GLY A 117 13.93 -15.25 -33.93
CA GLY A 117 13.48 -16.15 -32.86
C GLY A 117 14.37 -16.06 -31.62
N SER A 118 15.69 -16.03 -31.79
CA SER A 118 16.63 -15.89 -30.66
C SER A 118 16.46 -14.56 -29.91
N THR A 119 16.26 -13.47 -30.64
CA THR A 119 16.00 -12.15 -30.04
C THR A 119 14.70 -12.17 -29.24
N ILE A 120 13.60 -12.65 -29.84
CA ILE A 120 12.29 -12.75 -29.19
C ILE A 120 12.38 -13.57 -27.89
N VAL A 121 13.06 -14.72 -27.92
CA VAL A 121 13.24 -15.58 -26.74
C VAL A 121 14.05 -14.87 -25.65
N SER A 122 15.10 -14.13 -26.02
CA SER A 122 15.91 -13.39 -25.04
C SER A 122 15.12 -12.23 -24.41
N GLU A 123 14.30 -11.53 -25.20
CA GLU A 123 13.45 -10.44 -24.72
C GLU A 123 12.31 -10.96 -23.85
N SER A 124 11.67 -12.06 -24.23
CA SER A 124 10.60 -12.68 -23.43
C SER A 124 11.12 -13.09 -22.06
N LYS A 125 12.31 -13.72 -22.00
CA LYS A 125 12.94 -14.12 -20.74
C LYS A 125 13.28 -12.93 -19.85
N SER A 126 13.76 -11.83 -20.45
CA SER A 126 14.01 -10.57 -19.73
C SER A 126 12.72 -9.97 -19.17
N LEU A 127 11.63 -10.04 -19.93
CA LEU A 127 10.33 -9.56 -19.49
C LEU A 127 9.75 -10.41 -18.36
N ASP A 128 9.87 -11.74 -18.43
CA ASP A 128 9.43 -12.66 -17.37
C ASP A 128 10.14 -12.36 -16.05
N GLN A 129 11.45 -12.10 -16.11
CA GLN A 129 12.23 -11.69 -14.93
C GLN A 129 11.74 -10.36 -14.33
N LYS A 130 11.41 -9.38 -15.19
CA LYS A 130 10.84 -8.10 -14.73
C LYS A 130 9.46 -8.28 -14.10
N ILE A 131 8.62 -9.13 -14.68
CA ILE A 131 7.30 -9.45 -14.12
C ILE A 131 7.46 -10.08 -12.74
N GLU A 132 8.35 -11.06 -12.58
CA GLU A 132 8.60 -11.71 -11.29
C GLU A 132 9.09 -10.70 -10.22
N LEU A 133 10.00 -9.80 -10.58
CA LEU A 133 10.49 -8.75 -9.69
C LEU A 133 9.36 -7.81 -9.25
N LEU A 134 8.55 -7.34 -10.21
CA LEU A 134 7.41 -6.46 -9.95
C LEU A 134 6.38 -7.16 -9.07
N THR A 135 6.09 -8.44 -9.30
CA THR A 135 5.19 -9.22 -8.44
C THR A 135 5.72 -9.31 -7.00
N LYS A 136 7.03 -9.53 -6.81
CA LYS A 136 7.65 -9.55 -5.47
C LYS A 136 7.54 -8.19 -4.79
N GLU A 137 7.80 -7.10 -5.50
CA GLU A 137 7.66 -5.74 -4.96
C GLU A 137 6.21 -5.43 -4.57
N GLN A 138 5.24 -5.78 -5.42
CA GLN A 138 3.80 -5.63 -5.13
C GLN A 138 3.40 -6.38 -3.87
N ASN A 139 3.84 -7.64 -3.71
CA ASN A 139 3.55 -8.44 -2.52
C ASN A 139 4.16 -7.82 -1.25
N LYS A 140 5.41 -7.35 -1.33
CA LYS A 140 6.08 -6.68 -0.21
C LYS A 140 5.38 -5.37 0.18
N MET A 141 4.88 -4.61 -0.79
CA MET A 141 4.08 -3.41 -0.52
C MET A 141 2.75 -3.77 0.13
N LYS A 142 2.08 -4.82 -0.34
CA LYS A 142 0.83 -5.32 0.24
C LYS A 142 1.01 -5.75 1.70
N GLU A 143 2.04 -6.53 2.01
CA GLU A 143 2.32 -6.95 3.40
C GLU A 143 2.55 -5.75 4.33
N LYS A 144 3.29 -4.73 3.88
CA LYS A 144 3.48 -3.49 4.64
C LYS A 144 2.17 -2.74 4.87
N LEU A 145 1.31 -2.70 3.86
CA LEU A 145 0.00 -2.07 3.94
C LEU A 145 -0.90 -2.81 4.94
N ASP A 146 -0.95 -4.13 4.85
CA ASP A 146 -1.72 -4.98 5.76
C ASP A 146 -1.27 -4.82 7.21
N GLY A 147 0.04 -4.79 7.45
CA GLY A 147 0.60 -4.52 8.78
C GLY A 147 0.24 -3.13 9.32
N SER A 148 0.29 -2.10 8.47
CA SER A 148 -0.09 -0.73 8.84
C SER A 148 -1.59 -0.63 9.18
N MET A 149 -2.43 -1.26 8.37
CA MET A 149 -3.88 -1.32 8.61
C MET A 149 -4.23 -2.07 9.89
N SER A 150 -3.54 -3.18 10.16
CA SER A 150 -3.70 -3.92 11.43
C SER A 150 -3.37 -3.04 12.65
N GLY A 151 -2.24 -2.32 12.61
CA GLY A 151 -1.84 -1.41 13.67
C GLY A 151 -2.84 -0.25 13.87
N LEU A 152 -3.36 0.32 12.78
CA LEU A 152 -4.40 1.35 12.85
C LEU A 152 -5.70 0.82 13.48
N ASN A 153 -6.14 -0.39 13.10
CA ASN A 153 -7.33 -1.01 13.66
C ASN A 153 -7.22 -1.25 15.16
N GLN A 154 -6.06 -1.73 15.64
CA GLN A 154 -5.81 -1.87 17.08
C GLN A 154 -5.87 -0.53 17.81
N LYS A 155 -5.31 0.53 17.22
CA LYS A 155 -5.34 1.87 17.81
C LYS A 155 -6.77 2.43 17.87
N ILE A 156 -7.58 2.21 16.83
CA ILE A 156 -9.01 2.58 16.82
C ILE A 156 -9.77 1.85 17.92
N GLU A 157 -9.53 0.55 18.10
CA GLU A 157 -10.19 -0.22 19.16
C GLU A 157 -9.81 0.29 20.56
N SER A 158 -8.53 0.59 20.79
CA SER A 158 -8.06 1.18 22.05
C SER A 158 -8.72 2.53 22.33
N LEU A 159 -8.74 3.43 21.34
CA LEU A 159 -9.35 4.75 21.50
C LEU A 159 -10.87 4.66 21.72
N THR A 160 -11.53 3.70 21.09
CA THR A 160 -12.97 3.46 21.28
C THR A 160 -13.28 3.03 22.72
N LYS A 161 -12.46 2.14 23.28
CA LYS A 161 -12.58 1.71 24.69
C LYS A 161 -12.34 2.87 25.65
N GLU A 162 -11.31 3.68 25.40
CA GLU A 162 -11.00 4.86 26.20
C GLU A 162 -12.13 5.91 26.17
N GLN A 163 -12.69 6.17 24.98
CA GLN A 163 -13.83 7.07 24.81
C GLN A 163 -15.07 6.57 25.57
N SER A 164 -15.35 5.27 25.53
CA SER A 164 -16.48 4.69 26.28
C SER A 164 -16.30 4.84 27.79
N SER A 165 -15.12 4.54 28.31
CA SER A 165 -14.80 4.72 29.73
C SER A 165 -14.93 6.18 30.16
N THR A 166 -14.45 7.11 29.33
CA THR A 166 -14.55 8.55 29.60
C THR A 166 -16.01 9.01 29.63
N LYS A 167 -16.84 8.50 28.72
CA LYS A 167 -18.28 8.79 28.69
C LYS A 167 -19.00 8.30 29.94
N GLU A 168 -18.63 7.14 30.47
CA GLU A 168 -19.18 6.63 31.73
C GLU A 168 -18.77 7.50 32.92
N LYS A 169 -17.50 7.90 33.00
CA LYS A 169 -17.03 8.85 34.02
C LYS A 169 -17.79 10.17 33.97
N LEU A 170 -18.03 10.70 32.77
CA LEU A 170 -18.80 11.93 32.59
C LEU A 170 -20.24 11.77 33.10
N ARG A 171 -20.91 10.65 32.78
CA ARG A 171 -22.25 10.35 33.30
C ARG A 171 -22.28 10.31 34.84
N ALA A 172 -21.30 9.64 35.45
CA ALA A 172 -21.19 9.57 36.90
C ALA A 172 -20.97 10.95 37.53
N LEU A 173 -20.11 11.79 36.92
CA LEU A 173 -19.88 13.16 37.38
C LEU A 173 -21.16 14.02 37.28
N THR A 174 -21.91 13.89 36.19
CA THR A 174 -23.20 14.60 36.03
C THR A 174 -24.21 14.19 37.10
N SER A 175 -24.32 12.90 37.41
CA SER A 175 -25.19 12.42 38.50
C SER A 175 -24.74 12.95 39.86
N ALA A 176 -23.44 12.97 40.13
CA ALA A 176 -22.90 13.54 41.36
C ALA A 176 -23.21 15.04 41.49
N GLN A 177 -23.09 15.80 40.40
CA GLN A 177 -23.41 17.24 40.39
C GLN A 177 -24.88 17.50 40.73
N ILE A 178 -25.81 16.71 40.16
CA ILE A 178 -27.25 16.84 40.48
C ILE A 178 -27.48 16.58 41.97
N SER A 179 -26.84 15.55 42.53
CA SER A 179 -26.96 15.25 43.96
C SER A 179 -26.44 16.39 44.85
N VAL A 180 -25.33 17.02 44.46
CA VAL A 180 -24.79 18.19 45.17
C VAL A 180 -25.74 19.38 45.10
N ASN A 181 -26.32 19.65 43.93
CA ASN A 181 -27.28 20.74 43.77
C ASN A 181 -28.53 20.55 44.65
N ASN A 182 -29.10 19.34 44.70
CA ASN A 182 -30.23 19.05 45.58
C ASN A 182 -29.89 19.29 47.06
N LYS A 183 -28.68 18.88 47.50
CA LYS A 183 -28.22 19.18 48.87
C LYS A 183 -28.05 20.67 49.13
N LEU A 184 -27.62 21.43 48.12
CA LEU A 184 -27.49 22.89 48.22
C LEU A 184 -28.87 23.56 48.40
N ASP A 185 -29.89 23.05 47.72
CA ASP A 185 -31.28 23.51 47.87
C ASP A 185 -31.79 23.25 49.30
N ASP A 186 -31.56 22.03 49.82
CA ASP A 186 -31.92 21.67 51.20
C ASP A 186 -31.24 22.60 52.23
N ILE A 187 -29.91 22.80 52.10
CA ILE A 187 -29.14 23.70 52.96
C ILE A 187 -29.66 25.15 52.88
N THR A 188 -30.06 25.59 51.69
CA THR A 188 -30.60 26.94 51.50
C THR A 188 -31.92 27.12 52.24
N SER A 189 -32.81 26.12 52.16
CA SER A 189 -34.07 26.09 52.92
C SER A 189 -33.85 26.12 54.44
N ASP A 190 -32.93 25.29 54.94
CA ASP A 190 -32.59 25.24 56.37
C ASP A 190 -32.04 26.58 56.88
N ARG A 191 -31.21 27.24 56.07
CA ARG A 191 -30.68 28.57 56.39
C ARG A 191 -31.79 29.61 56.49
N GLU A 192 -32.77 29.59 55.57
CA GLU A 192 -33.92 30.50 55.63
C GLU A 192 -34.77 30.27 56.88
N ASN A 193 -35.02 29.01 57.24
CA ASN A 193 -35.74 28.70 58.47
C ASN A 193 -34.99 29.17 59.72
N THR A 194 -33.67 28.95 59.76
CA THR A 194 -32.80 29.45 60.83
C THR A 194 -32.86 30.98 60.95
N ASN A 195 -32.87 31.69 59.83
CA ASN A 195 -33.02 33.15 59.82
C ASN A 195 -34.38 33.60 60.37
N LYS A 196 -35.47 32.91 60.01
CA LYS A 196 -36.82 33.18 60.56
C LYS A 196 -36.83 33.02 62.08
N ILE A 197 -36.25 31.93 62.60
CA ILE A 197 -36.13 31.68 64.05
C ILE A 197 -35.33 32.80 64.72
N ARG A 198 -34.17 33.15 64.16
CA ARG A 198 -33.32 34.23 64.70
C ARG A 198 -34.08 35.56 64.80
N ASN A 199 -34.81 35.94 63.74
CA ASN A 199 -35.57 37.18 63.72
C ASN A 199 -36.73 37.17 64.72
N SER A 200 -37.41 36.03 64.87
CA SER A 200 -38.45 35.85 65.89
C SER A 200 -37.90 36.00 67.31
N LEU A 201 -36.71 35.45 67.59
CA LEU A 201 -36.06 35.59 68.89
C LEU A 201 -35.66 37.03 69.17
N ALA A 202 -35.05 37.71 68.19
CA ALA A 202 -34.65 39.11 68.31
C ALA A 202 -35.84 40.06 68.56
N SER A 203 -37.03 39.72 68.05
CA SER A 203 -38.24 40.54 68.20
C SER A 203 -38.96 40.34 69.54
N SER A 204 -38.57 39.33 70.34
CA SER A 204 -39.28 38.97 71.57
C SER A 204 -38.99 39.88 72.77
N ASN A 205 -37.94 40.71 72.75
CA ASN A 205 -37.59 41.69 73.82
C ASN A 205 -37.61 41.14 75.27
N VAL A 206 -37.47 39.83 75.48
CA VAL A 206 -37.41 39.24 76.82
C VAL A 206 -35.95 39.19 77.26
N GLN A 207 -35.59 39.92 78.32
CA GLN A 207 -34.33 39.68 79.03
C GLN A 207 -34.60 38.65 80.12
N TYR A 208 -33.76 37.61 80.20
CA TYR A 208 -33.87 36.54 81.19
C TYR A 208 -32.52 36.34 81.85
N GLU A 209 -32.51 36.37 83.18
CA GLU A 209 -31.32 36.12 84.01
C GLU A 209 -31.63 35.02 85.01
N LEU A 210 -30.67 34.10 85.21
CA LEU A 210 -30.77 33.00 86.15
C LEU A 210 -29.49 32.90 86.99
N TRP A 211 -29.66 32.91 88.31
CA TRP A 211 -28.61 32.62 89.27
C TRP A 211 -28.98 31.42 90.13
N SER A 212 -27.98 30.65 90.53
CA SER A 212 -28.12 29.56 91.50
C SER A 212 -27.00 29.67 92.53
N ASP A 213 -27.36 29.78 93.80
CA ASP A 213 -26.39 30.10 94.86
C ASP A 213 -26.89 29.64 96.25
N GLU A 214 -26.13 29.96 97.29
CA GLU A 214 -26.41 29.61 98.69
C GLU A 214 -26.15 30.80 99.63
N LEU A 215 -27.08 31.05 100.56
CA LEU A 215 -26.86 31.85 101.76
C LEU A 215 -26.29 30.93 102.85
N THR A 216 -25.20 31.37 103.48
CA THR A 216 -24.56 30.64 104.59
C THR A 216 -24.80 31.37 105.91
N THR A 217 -24.44 30.74 107.03
CA THR A 217 -24.57 31.35 108.37
C THR A 217 -23.77 32.65 108.54
N THR A 218 -22.71 32.85 107.77
CA THR A 218 -21.90 34.08 107.78
C THR A 218 -22.30 35.09 106.70
N GLN A 219 -23.09 34.66 105.71
CA GLN A 219 -23.55 35.50 104.62
C GLN A 219 -25.07 35.54 104.60
N THR A 220 -25.61 36.50 105.35
CA THR A 220 -27.06 36.64 105.59
C THR A 220 -27.82 37.29 104.42
N SER A 221 -27.12 37.72 103.36
CA SER A 221 -27.74 38.15 102.10
C SER A 221 -26.78 38.15 100.91
N LYS A 222 -27.36 38.11 99.70
CA LYS A 222 -26.67 38.23 98.41
C LYS A 222 -27.47 39.12 97.47
N SER A 223 -26.77 39.94 96.67
CA SER A 223 -27.39 40.89 95.75
C SER A 223 -26.97 40.62 94.30
N TYR A 224 -27.95 40.68 93.40
CA TYR A 224 -27.79 40.56 91.95
C TYR A 224 -28.32 41.83 91.29
N THR A 225 -27.73 42.26 90.18
CA THR A 225 -28.12 43.52 89.53
C THR A 225 -28.45 43.30 88.07
N VAL A 226 -29.55 43.89 87.61
CA VAL A 226 -29.97 43.86 86.19
C VAL A 226 -30.23 45.28 85.72
N HIS A 227 -29.71 45.64 84.56
CA HIS A 227 -30.04 46.91 83.92
C HIS A 227 -31.34 46.76 83.11
N ILE A 228 -32.39 47.47 83.53
CA ILE A 228 -33.74 47.32 82.98
C ILE A 228 -34.19 48.67 82.43
N GLY A 229 -34.78 48.67 81.23
CA GLY A 229 -35.39 49.88 80.64
C GLY A 229 -36.62 50.36 81.41
N ALA A 230 -37.09 51.58 81.16
CA ALA A 230 -38.35 52.08 81.74
C ALA A 230 -39.57 51.37 81.14
N GLY A 231 -40.62 51.21 81.95
CA GLY A 231 -41.92 50.65 81.54
C GLY A 231 -41.90 49.14 81.30
N LYS A 232 -40.92 48.41 81.83
CA LYS A 232 -40.81 46.95 81.67
C LYS A 232 -41.54 46.21 82.77
N ASN A 233 -42.17 45.10 82.41
CA ASN A 233 -42.76 44.18 83.37
C ASN A 233 -41.70 43.19 83.82
N VAL A 234 -41.41 43.17 85.11
CA VAL A 234 -40.38 42.33 85.71
C VAL A 234 -41.01 41.34 86.65
N GLN A 235 -40.64 40.08 86.48
CA GLN A 235 -41.08 38.98 87.31
C GLN A 235 -39.85 38.25 87.84
N ALA A 236 -39.69 38.27 89.16
CA ALA A 236 -38.59 37.61 89.85
C ALA A 236 -39.12 36.43 90.66
N TYR A 237 -38.51 35.26 90.46
CA TYR A 237 -38.86 34.04 91.16
C TYR A 237 -37.68 33.54 91.97
N LEU A 238 -37.91 33.29 93.25
CA LEU A 238 -36.97 32.64 94.15
C LEU A 238 -37.46 31.22 94.41
N SER A 239 -36.69 30.21 93.99
CA SER A 239 -37.08 28.80 94.08
C SER A 239 -35.92 27.91 94.54
N GLY A 240 -36.16 26.61 94.71
CA GLY A 240 -35.11 25.66 95.11
C GLY A 240 -34.62 25.80 96.56
N MET A 241 -35.38 26.54 97.38
CA MET A 241 -35.09 26.83 98.78
C MET A 241 -35.18 25.59 99.68
N THR A 242 -34.19 25.42 100.56
CA THR A 242 -34.16 24.37 101.60
C THR A 242 -34.57 24.90 102.98
N ALA A 243 -34.53 26.22 103.16
CA ALA A 243 -35.03 26.97 104.30
C ALA A 243 -35.63 28.31 103.82
N ASP A 244 -36.22 29.05 104.74
CA ASP A 244 -36.89 30.33 104.48
C ASP A 244 -35.97 31.37 103.83
N GLY A 245 -36.32 31.85 102.65
CA GLY A 245 -35.53 32.79 101.87
C GLY A 245 -36.44 33.81 101.21
N ASP A 246 -36.06 35.08 101.32
CA ASP A 246 -36.88 36.20 100.88
C ASP A 246 -36.15 37.06 99.86
N LEU A 247 -36.92 37.78 99.05
CA LEU A 247 -36.43 38.67 98.02
C LEU A 247 -36.75 40.13 98.35
N HIS A 248 -35.76 41.00 98.23
CA HIS A 248 -35.91 42.46 98.23
C HIS A 248 -35.52 43.02 96.87
N ILE A 249 -36.40 43.82 96.27
CA ILE A 249 -36.15 44.51 95.01
C ILE A 249 -35.88 45.97 95.30
N LEU A 250 -34.68 46.43 94.98
CA LEU A 250 -34.29 47.84 95.09
C LEU A 250 -34.24 48.47 93.70
N ASN A 251 -34.78 49.69 93.59
CA ASN A 251 -34.69 50.49 92.38
C ASN A 251 -33.27 51.10 92.21
N PRO A 252 -32.99 51.78 91.08
CA PRO A 252 -31.67 52.40 90.84
C PRO A 252 -31.23 53.43 91.88
N ASN A 253 -32.15 53.97 92.67
CA ASN A 253 -31.88 54.89 93.78
C ASN A 253 -31.74 54.15 95.13
N ASN A 254 -31.54 52.82 95.11
CA ASN A 254 -31.47 51.94 96.28
C ASN A 254 -32.70 51.97 97.21
N SER A 255 -33.85 52.39 96.72
CA SER A 255 -35.11 52.32 97.48
C SER A 255 -35.78 50.97 97.26
N LEU A 256 -36.26 50.32 98.34
CA LEU A 256 -37.05 49.09 98.25
C LEU A 256 -38.38 49.38 97.53
N ILE A 257 -38.69 48.64 96.47
CA ILE A 257 -39.91 48.82 95.67
C ILE A 257 -40.82 47.61 95.66
N ALA A 258 -40.28 46.43 95.96
CA ALA A 258 -41.07 45.21 96.07
C ALA A 258 -40.31 44.19 96.91
N SER A 259 -41.03 43.27 97.56
CA SER A 259 -40.45 42.23 98.40
C SER A 259 -41.30 40.97 98.42
N SER A 260 -40.66 39.84 98.72
CA SER A 260 -41.33 38.64 99.22
C SER A 260 -41.12 38.52 100.73
N GLY A 261 -41.79 37.55 101.37
CA GLY A 261 -41.87 37.46 102.82
C GLY A 261 -42.56 36.20 103.32
N ARG A 262 -42.56 35.12 102.53
CA ARG A 262 -43.24 33.89 102.95
C ARG A 262 -42.30 33.11 103.84
N ALA A 263 -42.64 32.97 105.12
CA ALA A 263 -41.86 32.23 106.11
C ALA A 263 -41.79 30.70 105.89
N THR A 264 -41.49 30.25 104.67
CA THR A 264 -41.53 28.85 104.21
C THR A 264 -40.46 28.61 103.15
N SER A 265 -40.12 27.35 102.86
CA SER A 265 -39.22 27.00 101.75
C SER A 265 -39.93 26.89 100.38
N ARG A 266 -41.20 27.30 100.27
CA ARG A 266 -41.94 27.26 99.00
C ARG A 266 -41.44 28.40 98.10
N PRO A 267 -41.52 28.26 96.76
CA PRO A 267 -41.09 29.33 95.87
C PRO A 267 -41.80 30.65 96.14
N ASP A 268 -41.02 31.72 96.08
CA ASP A 268 -41.43 33.10 96.24
C ASP A 268 -41.38 33.83 94.91
N ALA A 269 -42.28 34.79 94.73
CA ALA A 269 -42.40 35.54 93.49
C ALA A 269 -42.63 37.02 93.80
N VAL A 270 -42.00 37.89 93.02
CA VAL A 270 -42.20 39.33 93.06
C VAL A 270 -42.38 39.84 91.64
N ASP A 271 -43.53 40.45 91.39
CA ASP A 271 -43.87 41.09 90.12
C ASP A 271 -43.90 42.60 90.31
N PHE A 272 -43.24 43.34 89.41
CA PHE A 272 -43.25 44.81 89.42
C PHE A 272 -43.04 45.38 88.02
N THR A 273 -43.42 46.64 87.82
CA THR A 273 -43.14 47.39 86.60
C THR A 273 -42.09 48.45 86.86
N THR A 274 -41.10 48.60 85.98
CA THR A 274 -40.05 49.61 86.14
C THR A 274 -40.58 51.01 85.81
N SER A 275 -40.49 51.94 86.75
CA SER A 275 -40.89 53.34 86.54
C SER A 275 -39.82 54.18 85.84
N SER A 276 -38.56 53.74 85.87
CA SER A 276 -37.42 54.42 85.24
C SER A 276 -36.42 53.40 84.70
N ALA A 277 -35.62 53.79 83.72
CA ALA A 277 -34.53 52.96 83.24
C ALA A 277 -33.37 53.03 84.24
N GLY A 278 -32.72 51.90 84.52
CA GLY A 278 -31.56 51.86 85.40
C GLY A 278 -31.25 50.47 85.94
N THR A 279 -30.31 50.41 86.88
CA THR A 279 -29.88 49.16 87.51
C THR A 279 -30.75 48.82 88.72
N TYR A 280 -31.52 47.74 88.63
CA TYR A 280 -32.33 47.21 89.73
C TYR A 280 -31.54 46.14 90.48
N THR A 281 -31.67 46.11 91.80
CA THR A 281 -30.98 45.12 92.66
C THR A 281 -31.97 44.12 93.22
N PHE A 282 -31.69 42.84 93.04
CA PHE A 282 -32.42 41.69 93.56
C PHE A 282 -31.62 41.12 94.71
N LYS A 283 -32.05 41.38 95.94
CA LYS A 283 -31.35 40.96 97.15
C LYS A 283 -32.06 39.78 97.78
N VAL A 284 -31.42 38.62 97.77
CA VAL A 284 -31.87 37.42 98.48
C VAL A 284 -31.34 37.46 99.91
N TYR A 285 -32.19 37.23 100.91
CA TYR A 285 -31.85 37.32 102.33
C TYR A 285 -32.72 36.36 103.18
N ASN A 286 -32.58 36.45 104.51
CA ASN A 286 -33.24 35.64 105.55
C ASN A 286 -32.38 34.46 106.05
N GLN A 287 -32.83 33.20 105.96
CA GLN A 287 -32.11 32.07 106.53
C GLN A 287 -31.06 31.49 105.56
N PRO A 288 -30.02 30.79 106.08
CA PRO A 288 -29.12 30.00 105.24
C PRO A 288 -29.91 28.98 104.40
N THR A 289 -29.86 29.13 103.08
CA THR A 289 -30.66 28.35 102.14
C THR A 289 -29.97 28.32 100.77
N LYS A 290 -30.07 27.19 100.07
CA LYS A 290 -29.74 27.14 98.64
C LYS A 290 -30.90 27.72 97.86
N TYR A 291 -30.66 28.39 96.75
CA TYR A 291 -31.75 28.97 95.97
C TYR A 291 -31.39 29.10 94.49
N LYS A 292 -32.44 29.28 93.69
CA LYS A 292 -32.39 29.74 92.31
C LYS A 292 -33.17 31.05 92.23
N LEU A 293 -32.55 32.08 91.69
CA LEU A 293 -33.18 33.36 91.39
C LEU A 293 -33.33 33.48 89.88
N GLU A 294 -34.57 33.56 89.41
CA GLU A 294 -34.91 33.77 88.01
C GLU A 294 -35.54 35.15 87.84
N VAL A 295 -35.06 35.94 86.89
CA VAL A 295 -35.60 37.28 86.60
C VAL A 295 -35.98 37.33 85.12
N TYR A 296 -37.27 37.59 84.87
CA TYR A 296 -37.82 37.80 83.54
C TYR A 296 -38.19 39.27 83.38
N VAL A 297 -37.62 39.93 82.38
CA VAL A 297 -37.97 41.30 81.97
C VAL A 297 -38.68 41.22 80.63
N ARG A 298 -39.91 41.71 80.57
CA ARG A 298 -40.75 41.74 79.37
C ARG A 298 -41.15 43.17 79.03
N ASN A 299 -41.51 43.40 77.77
CA ASN A 299 -42.15 44.64 77.34
C ASN A 299 -43.47 44.89 78.11
#